data_AF-A0A2R7KPC5-F1
#
_entry.id   AF-A0A2R7KPC5-F1
#
_cell.length_a   1.000
_cell.length_b   1.000
_cell.length_c   1.000
_cell.angle_alpha   90.00
_cell.angle_beta   90.00
_cell.angle_gamma   90.00
#
_symmetry.space_group_name_H-M   'P 1'
#
loop_
_entity.id
_entity.type
_entity.pdbx_description
1 polymer ?
#
loop_
_entity_poly.entity_id
_entity_poly.type
_entity_poly.pdbx_seq_one_letter_code
_entity_poly.pdbx_strand_id
1 'polypeptide(L)'
;MKIFIVGSGKLANAILKADLSFASCEVIKWEPLYQTLNERAILVHAGSGRELKECLAFCAGTKSVFIELSTGLETENLDPEFPLIICPNTSILILKTLRMIDLFGGSFEDYEISITESHQSTKKTEPGTAYNLANSLKVPHNKVVSIRDPQVQQDKIGIPLEFLNGHAYHKIVIRNCNDEVTIETKVLGHNSYANGVNAIIKTCLNHDLENKRYTVLDLIDRKIL
;
A
#
# COMPACT_ATOMS: atom_id res chain seq x y z
N MET A 1 17.39 14.97 10.32
CA MET A 1 16.94 13.63 10.74
C MET A 1 17.24 12.63 9.63
N LYS A 2 17.59 11.38 9.95
CA LYS A 2 17.84 10.35 8.92
C LYS A 2 16.58 9.57 8.60
N ILE A 3 16.40 9.24 7.32
CA ILE A 3 15.38 8.33 6.83
C ILE A 3 16.11 7.15 6.19
N PHE A 4 16.06 6.00 6.84
CA PHE A 4 16.77 4.80 6.42
C PHE A 4 15.87 3.93 5.56
N ILE A 5 16.31 3.62 4.34
CA ILE A 5 15.67 2.61 3.49
C ILE A 5 16.32 1.26 3.75
N VAL A 6 15.54 0.33 4.29
CA VAL A 6 16.00 -1.01 4.68
C VAL A 6 15.59 -2.03 3.61
N GLY A 7 16.55 -2.84 3.19
CA GLY A 7 16.38 -3.88 2.17
C GLY A 7 17.13 -3.60 0.87
N SER A 8 17.21 -4.61 0.02
CA SER A 8 17.96 -4.56 -1.26
C SER A 8 17.12 -4.93 -2.49
N GLY A 9 15.80 -5.09 -2.30
CA GLY A 9 14.87 -5.51 -3.35
C GLY A 9 14.51 -4.39 -4.34
N LYS A 10 13.65 -4.71 -5.31
CA LYS A 10 13.20 -3.75 -6.34
C LYS A 10 12.54 -2.51 -5.71
N LEU A 11 11.70 -2.70 -4.70
CA LEU A 11 10.98 -1.61 -4.04
C LEU A 11 11.93 -0.68 -3.26
N ALA A 12 12.82 -1.23 -2.43
CA ALA A 12 13.84 -0.44 -1.72
C ALA A 12 14.69 0.42 -2.69
N ASN A 13 15.16 -0.20 -3.79
CA ASN A 13 15.91 0.53 -4.81
C ASN A 13 15.07 1.56 -5.56
N ALA A 14 13.79 1.31 -5.79
CA ALA A 14 12.89 2.28 -6.41
C ALA A 14 12.67 3.51 -5.51
N ILE A 15 12.53 3.31 -4.19
CA ILE A 15 12.41 4.40 -3.22
C ILE A 15 13.69 5.24 -3.20
N LEU A 16 14.86 4.60 -3.14
CA LEU A 16 16.16 5.31 -3.18
C LEU A 16 16.36 6.09 -4.49
N LYS A 17 15.87 5.58 -5.63
CA LYS A 17 15.96 6.25 -6.94
C LYS A 17 14.92 7.35 -7.16
N ALA A 18 13.86 7.39 -6.36
CA ALA A 18 12.78 8.37 -6.52
C ALA A 18 13.17 9.79 -6.09
N ASP A 19 14.41 9.99 -5.59
CA ASP A 19 14.97 11.27 -5.14
C ASP A 19 14.02 12.04 -4.20
N LEU A 20 13.53 11.32 -3.19
CA LEU A 20 12.62 11.89 -2.21
C LEU A 20 13.36 12.92 -1.35
N SER A 21 12.93 14.18 -1.47
CA SER A 21 13.51 15.29 -0.70
C SER A 21 12.54 15.75 0.39
N PHE A 22 13.07 15.87 1.61
CA PHE A 22 12.36 16.41 2.77
C PHE A 22 13.27 17.43 3.47
N ALA A 23 12.70 18.55 3.91
CA ALA A 23 13.47 19.59 4.58
C ALA A 23 14.25 19.02 5.78
N SER A 24 15.55 19.28 5.82
CA SER A 24 16.44 18.86 6.92
C SER A 24 16.48 17.34 7.19
N CYS A 25 16.09 16.52 6.21
CA CYS A 25 16.23 15.08 6.28
C CYS A 25 17.11 14.52 5.17
N GLU A 26 17.80 13.43 5.50
CA GLU A 26 18.66 12.70 4.58
C GLU A 26 18.06 11.31 4.35
N VAL A 27 17.74 10.97 3.09
CA VAL A 27 17.24 9.65 2.73
C VAL A 27 18.42 8.79 2.29
N ILE A 28 18.75 7.78 3.09
CA ILE A 28 19.93 6.93 2.87
C ILE A 28 19.60 5.46 3.05
N LYS A 29 20.43 4.60 2.48
CA LYS A 29 20.31 3.16 2.66
C LYS A 29 20.72 2.77 4.08
N TRP A 30 20.01 1.82 4.67
CA TRP A 30 20.41 1.21 5.95
C TRP A 30 21.67 0.35 5.79
N GLU A 31 22.62 0.54 6.70
CA GLU A 31 23.86 -0.21 6.82
C GLU A 31 24.11 -0.57 8.29
N PRO A 32 24.79 -1.69 8.58
CA PRO A 32 25.03 -2.14 9.95
C PRO A 32 25.71 -1.11 10.86
N LEU A 33 26.52 -0.22 10.30
CA LEU A 33 27.20 0.84 11.07
C LEU A 33 26.24 1.83 11.74
N TYR A 34 25.02 1.98 11.21
CA TYR A 34 24.03 2.90 11.76
C TYR A 34 23.29 2.35 12.99
N GLN A 35 23.43 1.06 13.29
CA GLN A 35 22.79 0.41 14.44
C GLN A 35 23.20 1.02 15.79
N THR A 36 24.38 1.63 15.86
CA THR A 36 24.92 2.23 17.09
C THR A 36 24.57 3.70 17.25
N LEU A 37 23.87 4.30 16.28
CA LEU A 37 23.41 5.68 16.40
C LEU A 37 22.35 5.78 17.50
N ASN A 38 22.34 6.91 18.21
CA ASN A 38 21.40 7.18 19.30
C ASN A 38 20.50 8.40 19.01
N GLU A 39 20.14 8.57 17.73
CA GLU A 39 19.27 9.65 17.28
C GLU A 39 17.96 9.09 16.70
N ARG A 40 16.86 9.83 16.89
CA ARG A 40 15.57 9.47 16.30
C ARG A 40 15.65 9.55 14.78
N ALA A 41 15.06 8.57 14.12
CA ALA A 41 15.03 8.41 12.67
C ALA A 41 13.67 7.87 12.21
N ILE A 42 13.53 7.71 10.89
CA ILE A 42 12.45 6.94 10.27
C ILE A 42 13.09 5.78 9.52
N LEU A 43 12.65 4.55 9.77
CA LEU A 43 13.07 3.36 9.04
C LEU A 43 11.95 2.95 8.10
N VAL A 44 12.25 2.79 6.82
CA VAL A 44 11.33 2.29 5.80
C VAL A 44 11.82 0.91 5.35
N HIS A 45 11.16 -0.13 5.83
CA HIS A 45 11.50 -1.50 5.51
C HIS A 45 10.76 -1.99 4.26
N ALA A 46 11.54 -2.34 3.24
CA ALA A 46 11.10 -2.94 2.00
C ALA A 46 11.99 -4.16 1.67
N GLY A 47 12.15 -5.04 2.66
CA GLY A 47 13.07 -6.17 2.65
C GLY A 47 12.40 -7.50 2.96
N SER A 48 13.19 -8.57 2.97
CA SER A 48 12.72 -9.92 3.30
C SER A 48 12.64 -10.19 4.82
N GLY A 49 12.92 -9.18 5.65
CA GLY A 49 12.98 -9.30 7.11
C GLY A 49 14.35 -9.73 7.67
N ARG A 50 15.40 -9.85 6.84
CA ARG A 50 16.74 -10.24 7.32
C ARG A 50 17.33 -9.23 8.30
N GLU A 51 17.05 -7.95 8.08
CA GLU A 51 17.52 -6.82 8.89
C GLU A 51 16.52 -6.43 10.00
N LEU A 52 15.42 -7.18 10.14
CA LEU A 52 14.28 -6.77 10.95
C LEU A 52 14.64 -6.70 12.44
N LYS A 53 15.34 -7.72 12.94
CA LYS A 53 15.74 -7.80 14.35
C LYS A 53 16.54 -6.57 14.78
N GLU A 54 17.55 -6.19 14.00
CA GLU A 54 18.40 -5.04 14.31
C GLU A 54 17.64 -3.72 14.19
N CYS A 55 16.77 -3.60 13.17
CA CYS A 55 15.97 -2.39 12.98
C CYS A 55 14.92 -2.19 14.09
N LEU A 56 14.25 -3.26 14.52
CA LEU A 56 13.28 -3.20 15.63
C LEU A 56 13.97 -2.82 16.94
N ALA A 57 15.16 -3.39 17.21
CA ALA A 57 15.97 -3.01 18.37
C ALA A 57 16.39 -1.53 18.32
N PHE A 58 16.83 -1.05 17.16
CA PHE A 58 17.15 0.37 16.94
C PHE A 58 15.95 1.27 17.22
N CYS A 59 14.77 0.95 16.67
CA CYS A 59 13.55 1.74 16.90
C CYS A 59 13.11 1.72 18.37
N ALA A 60 13.22 0.59 19.05
CA ALA A 60 12.90 0.49 20.48
C ALA A 60 13.79 1.40 21.34
N GLY A 61 15.10 1.44 21.06
CA GLY A 61 16.07 2.25 21.81
C GLY A 61 15.98 3.75 21.53
N THR A 62 15.65 4.14 20.29
CA THR A 62 15.66 5.55 19.84
C THR A 62 14.26 6.17 19.74
N LYS A 63 13.20 5.38 19.95
CA LYS A 63 11.80 5.75 19.67
C LYS A 63 11.61 6.26 18.22
N SER A 64 12.36 5.66 17.29
CA SER A 64 12.25 5.90 15.86
C SER A 64 10.97 5.31 15.28
N VAL A 65 10.48 5.90 14.20
CA VAL A 65 9.31 5.38 13.48
C VAL A 65 9.76 4.24 12.56
N PHE A 66 9.03 3.14 12.56
CA PHE A 66 9.25 2.02 11.64
C PHE A 66 8.06 1.90 10.66
N ILE A 67 8.32 2.01 9.37
CA ILE A 67 7.34 1.84 8.29
C ILE A 67 7.64 0.49 7.63
N GLU A 68 6.71 -0.45 7.75
CA GLU A 68 6.78 -1.78 7.15
C GLU A 68 6.02 -1.83 5.82
N LEU A 69 6.73 -2.07 4.72
CA LEU A 69 6.15 -2.21 3.38
C LEU A 69 6.06 -3.66 2.91
N SER A 70 6.66 -4.61 3.62
CA SER A 70 6.62 -6.02 3.29
C SER A 70 5.44 -6.72 3.97
N THR A 71 4.93 -7.78 3.34
CA THR A 71 3.83 -8.62 3.85
C THR A 71 4.35 -9.91 4.46
N GLY A 72 3.59 -10.49 5.39
CA GLY A 72 3.84 -11.83 5.94
C GLY A 72 4.99 -11.89 6.94
N LEU A 73 5.33 -10.74 7.54
CA LEU A 73 6.39 -10.63 8.55
C LEU A 73 5.80 -10.52 9.95
N GLU A 74 6.62 -10.78 10.97
CA GLU A 74 6.22 -10.72 12.38
C GLU A 74 5.73 -9.33 12.82
N THR A 75 6.11 -8.28 12.10
CA THR A 75 5.65 -6.90 12.31
C THR A 75 4.14 -6.73 12.24
N GLU A 76 3.43 -7.58 11.49
CA GLU A 76 1.96 -7.50 11.37
C GLU A 76 1.23 -7.71 12.70
N ASN A 77 1.84 -8.47 13.61
CA ASN A 77 1.28 -8.85 14.92
C ASN A 77 2.09 -8.32 16.10
N LEU A 78 3.10 -7.47 15.84
CA LEU A 78 3.95 -6.91 16.89
C LEU A 78 3.19 -5.87 17.73
N ASP A 79 3.44 -5.87 19.04
CA ASP A 79 3.06 -4.79 19.96
C ASP A 79 4.32 -3.99 20.34
N PRO A 80 4.60 -2.86 19.66
CA PRO A 80 5.88 -2.17 19.78
C PRO A 80 5.84 -1.02 20.79
N GLU A 81 6.96 -0.76 21.46
CA GLU A 81 7.16 0.44 22.28
C GLU A 81 7.64 1.67 21.48
N PHE A 82 7.38 1.69 20.17
CA PHE A 82 7.73 2.75 19.23
C PHE A 82 6.67 2.80 18.11
N PRO A 83 6.57 3.89 17.32
CA PRO A 83 5.57 3.98 16.28
C PRO A 83 5.89 3.02 15.13
N LEU A 84 4.98 2.08 14.88
CA LEU A 84 5.06 1.10 13.79
C LEU A 84 3.90 1.32 12.82
N ILE A 85 4.19 1.47 11.53
CA ILE A 85 3.16 1.63 10.49
C ILE A 85 3.24 0.46 9.53
N ILE A 86 2.19 -0.36 9.49
CA ILE A 86 2.02 -1.47 8.54
C ILE A 86 1.36 -0.94 7.27
N CYS A 87 2.10 -0.96 6.16
CA CYS A 87 1.67 -0.41 4.88
C CYS A 87 2.20 -1.20 3.67
N PRO A 88 1.74 -2.43 3.44
CA PRO A 88 2.19 -3.25 2.32
C PRO A 88 1.72 -2.75 0.94
N ASN A 89 0.70 -1.88 0.92
CA ASN A 89 0.24 -1.21 -0.29
C ASN A 89 0.35 0.30 -0.06
N THR A 90 1.11 1.00 -0.88
CA THR A 90 1.33 2.44 -0.75
C THR A 90 0.54 3.26 -1.76
N SER A 91 -0.39 2.66 -2.51
CA SER A 91 -1.26 3.42 -3.42
C SER A 91 -2.36 4.14 -2.61
N ILE A 92 -2.04 5.29 -2.02
CA ILE A 92 -2.91 6.00 -1.04
C ILE A 92 -4.30 6.29 -1.60
N LEU A 93 -4.41 6.73 -2.85
CA LEU A 93 -5.70 6.96 -3.51
C LEU A 93 -6.54 5.67 -3.54
N ILE A 94 -5.91 4.55 -3.91
CA ILE A 94 -6.58 3.24 -3.98
C ILE A 94 -7.02 2.82 -2.58
N LEU A 95 -6.15 2.96 -1.57
CA LEU A 95 -6.49 2.64 -0.19
C LEU A 95 -7.66 3.47 0.35
N LYS A 96 -7.72 4.77 0.04
CA LYS A 96 -8.86 5.62 0.40
C LYS A 96 -10.15 5.13 -0.26
N THR A 97 -10.10 4.74 -1.53
CA THR A 97 -11.26 4.15 -2.23
C THR A 97 -11.66 2.80 -1.64
N LEU A 98 -10.70 1.92 -1.33
CA LEU A 98 -10.97 0.64 -0.68
C LEU A 98 -11.61 0.86 0.69
N ARG A 99 -11.12 1.82 1.49
CA ARG A 99 -11.69 2.15 2.80
C ARG A 99 -13.09 2.71 2.70
N MET A 100 -13.36 3.56 1.70
CA MET A 100 -14.71 4.04 1.41
C MET A 100 -15.69 2.89 1.13
N ILE A 101 -15.27 1.93 0.30
CA ILE A 101 -16.11 0.77 -0.05
C ILE A 101 -16.23 -0.20 1.13
N ASP A 102 -15.17 -0.36 1.93
CA ASP A 102 -15.19 -1.18 3.13
C ASP A 102 -16.21 -0.68 4.17
N LEU A 103 -16.27 0.63 4.37
CA LEU A 103 -17.17 1.25 5.34
C LEU A 103 -18.64 1.28 4.87
N PHE A 104 -18.88 1.51 3.57
CA PHE A 104 -20.22 1.80 3.06
C PHE A 104 -20.75 0.79 2.03
N GLY A 105 -19.93 -0.17 1.61
CA GLY A 105 -20.27 -1.13 0.56
C GLY A 105 -21.47 -2.01 0.92
N GLY A 106 -21.63 -2.35 2.20
CA GLY A 106 -22.76 -3.15 2.68
C GLY A 106 -24.13 -2.51 2.41
N SER A 107 -24.19 -1.18 2.29
CA SER A 107 -25.43 -0.46 1.96
C SER A 107 -25.95 -0.72 0.54
N PHE A 108 -25.18 -1.43 -0.28
CA PHE A 108 -25.54 -1.75 -1.67
C PHE A 108 -25.89 -3.22 -1.89
N GLU A 109 -25.96 -4.05 -0.83
CA GLU A 109 -26.08 -5.52 -0.96
C GLU A 109 -27.32 -6.01 -1.72
N ASP A 110 -28.40 -5.21 -1.75
CA ASP A 110 -29.66 -5.52 -2.45
C ASP A 110 -29.66 -5.11 -3.95
N TYR A 111 -28.56 -4.55 -4.47
CA TYR A 111 -28.45 -4.14 -5.88
C TYR A 111 -27.75 -5.18 -6.76
N GLU A 112 -27.87 -5.01 -8.08
CA GLU A 112 -27.07 -5.79 -9.02
C GLU A 112 -25.64 -5.24 -9.04
N ILE A 113 -24.68 -6.03 -8.53
CA ILE A 113 -23.28 -5.65 -8.46
C ILE A 113 -22.43 -6.56 -9.34
N SER A 114 -21.58 -5.96 -10.17
CA SER A 114 -20.52 -6.66 -10.90
C SER A 114 -19.15 -6.11 -10.52
N ILE A 115 -18.18 -7.01 -10.38
CA ILE A 115 -16.79 -6.66 -10.06
C ILE A 115 -15.88 -7.29 -11.11
N THR A 116 -15.08 -6.44 -11.73
CA THR A 116 -14.08 -6.85 -12.73
C THR A 116 -12.71 -6.36 -12.28
N GLU A 117 -11.69 -7.19 -12.42
CA GLU A 117 -10.31 -6.80 -12.16
C GLU A 117 -9.38 -7.20 -13.32
N SER A 118 -8.29 -6.46 -13.48
CA SER A 118 -7.28 -6.75 -14.50
C SER A 118 -5.86 -6.54 -13.98
N HIS A 119 -5.01 -7.48 -14.37
CA HIS A 119 -3.57 -7.55 -14.09
C HIS A 119 -2.85 -8.21 -15.27
N GLN A 120 -1.51 -8.23 -15.23
CA GLN A 120 -0.70 -8.94 -16.22
C GLN A 120 -1.11 -10.42 -16.36
N SER A 121 -1.02 -10.95 -17.57
CA SER A 121 -1.43 -12.33 -17.91
C SER A 121 -0.73 -13.42 -17.08
N THR A 122 0.47 -13.12 -16.58
CA THR A 122 1.28 -14.04 -15.76
C THR A 122 0.88 -14.09 -14.28
N LYS A 123 -0.03 -13.22 -13.81
CA LYS A 123 -0.51 -13.23 -12.43
C LYS A 123 -1.44 -14.43 -12.20
N LYS A 124 -0.92 -15.43 -11.47
CA LYS A 124 -1.66 -16.64 -11.05
C LYS A 124 -2.18 -16.58 -9.61
N THR A 125 -1.80 -15.55 -8.85
CA THR A 125 -2.27 -15.37 -7.48
C THR A 125 -3.68 -14.80 -7.45
N GLU A 126 -4.42 -15.16 -6.40
CA GLU A 126 -5.75 -14.63 -6.12
C GLU A 126 -5.77 -13.09 -6.18
N PRO A 127 -6.84 -12.48 -6.73
CA PRO A 127 -6.97 -11.03 -6.81
C PRO A 127 -7.43 -10.46 -5.48
N GLY A 128 -6.56 -10.50 -4.45
CA GLY A 128 -6.90 -10.16 -3.07
C GLY A 128 -7.62 -8.81 -2.90
N THR A 129 -7.22 -7.77 -3.63
CA THR A 129 -7.91 -6.47 -3.62
C THR A 129 -9.36 -6.57 -4.13
N ALA A 130 -9.58 -7.31 -5.22
CA ALA A 130 -10.93 -7.53 -5.75
C ALA A 130 -11.79 -8.37 -4.81
N TYR A 131 -11.19 -9.34 -4.10
CA TYR A 131 -11.89 -10.13 -3.08
C TYR A 131 -12.24 -9.31 -1.84
N ASN A 132 -11.39 -8.38 -1.43
CA ASN A 132 -11.73 -7.42 -0.38
C ASN A 132 -12.92 -6.55 -0.80
N LEU A 133 -12.91 -6.00 -2.03
CA LEU A 133 -14.05 -5.27 -2.58
C LEU A 133 -15.33 -6.11 -2.60
N ALA A 134 -15.23 -7.36 -3.03
CA ALA A 134 -16.35 -8.30 -3.07
C ALA A 134 -16.92 -8.57 -1.67
N ASN A 135 -16.07 -8.78 -0.67
CA ASN A 135 -16.49 -8.96 0.72
C ASN A 135 -17.22 -7.73 1.27
N SER A 136 -16.70 -6.53 1.03
CA SER A 136 -17.32 -5.29 1.47
C SER A 136 -18.68 -5.03 0.82
N LEU A 137 -18.86 -5.48 -0.43
CA LEU A 137 -20.09 -5.36 -1.22
C LEU A 137 -21.01 -6.60 -1.15
N LYS A 138 -20.67 -7.60 -0.32
CA LYS A 138 -21.40 -8.89 -0.20
C LYS A 138 -21.55 -9.67 -1.51
N VAL A 139 -20.60 -9.50 -2.44
CA VAL A 139 -20.54 -10.23 -3.70
C VAL A 139 -19.74 -11.54 -3.51
N PRO A 140 -20.26 -12.70 -3.91
CA PRO A 140 -19.51 -13.96 -3.90
C PRO A 140 -18.23 -13.89 -4.76
N HIS A 141 -17.11 -14.43 -4.29
CA HIS A 141 -15.82 -14.36 -4.99
C HIS A 141 -15.85 -14.96 -6.41
N ASN A 142 -16.66 -16.00 -6.62
CA ASN A 142 -16.82 -16.62 -7.94
C ASN A 142 -17.58 -15.75 -8.96
N LYS A 143 -18.11 -14.60 -8.54
CA LYS A 143 -18.71 -13.57 -9.42
C LYS A 143 -17.71 -12.49 -9.83
N VAL A 144 -16.51 -12.46 -9.26
CA VAL A 144 -15.44 -11.55 -9.66
C VAL A 144 -14.87 -12.01 -11.01
N VAL A 145 -14.83 -11.11 -11.98
CA VAL A 145 -14.32 -11.40 -13.33
C VAL A 145 -12.87 -10.94 -13.45
N SER A 146 -11.96 -11.87 -13.70
CA SER A 146 -10.53 -11.62 -13.92
C SER A 146 -10.23 -11.48 -15.42
N ILE A 147 -9.80 -10.32 -15.86
CA ILE A 147 -9.36 -10.08 -17.24
C ILE A 147 -7.83 -10.20 -17.31
N ARG A 148 -7.35 -11.05 -18.23
CA ARG A 148 -5.92 -11.32 -18.47
C ARG A 148 -5.52 -11.22 -19.95
N ASP A 149 -6.50 -11.12 -20.85
CA ASP A 149 -6.27 -11.00 -22.29
C ASP A 149 -5.71 -9.59 -22.61
N PRO A 150 -4.46 -9.49 -23.12
CA PRO A 150 -3.84 -8.20 -23.43
C PRO A 150 -4.61 -7.36 -24.46
N GLN A 151 -5.35 -7.99 -25.38
CA GLN A 151 -6.15 -7.27 -26.37
C GLN A 151 -7.37 -6.61 -25.69
N VAL A 152 -8.07 -7.36 -24.83
CA VAL A 152 -9.19 -6.82 -24.04
C VAL A 152 -8.71 -5.72 -23.09
N GLN A 153 -7.55 -5.90 -22.47
CA GLN A 153 -6.94 -4.91 -21.58
C GLN A 153 -6.63 -3.58 -22.29
N GLN A 154 -6.17 -3.63 -23.53
CA GLN A 154 -5.92 -2.42 -24.31
C GLN A 154 -7.24 -1.83 -24.82
N ASP A 155 -8.04 -2.60 -25.55
CA ASP A 155 -9.15 -2.07 -26.34
C ASP A 155 -10.38 -1.72 -25.50
N LYS A 156 -10.62 -2.48 -24.42
CA LYS A 156 -11.82 -2.32 -23.59
C LYS A 156 -11.54 -1.61 -22.27
N ILE A 157 -10.40 -1.88 -21.65
CA ILE A 157 -10.02 -1.27 -20.36
C ILE A 157 -9.17 0.01 -20.57
N GLY A 158 -8.51 0.16 -21.71
CA GLY A 158 -7.62 1.28 -21.97
C GLY A 158 -6.37 1.22 -21.10
N ILE A 159 -5.75 0.05 -20.96
CA ILE A 159 -4.42 -0.09 -20.35
C ILE A 159 -3.37 0.20 -21.44
N PRO A 160 -2.50 1.21 -21.26
CA PRO A 160 -1.43 1.48 -22.24
C PRO A 160 -0.48 0.29 -22.38
N LEU A 161 0.03 0.07 -23.59
CA LEU A 161 0.91 -1.05 -23.95
C LEU A 161 2.10 -1.21 -22.98
N GLU A 162 2.71 -0.08 -22.57
CA GLU A 162 3.85 -0.06 -21.64
C GLU A 162 3.52 -0.57 -20.23
N PHE A 163 2.24 -0.56 -19.83
CA PHE A 163 1.79 -0.97 -18.50
C PHE A 163 1.07 -2.32 -18.48
N LEU A 164 0.96 -3.05 -19.60
CA LEU A 164 0.31 -4.37 -19.62
C LEU A 164 0.95 -5.36 -18.62
N ASN A 165 2.26 -5.28 -18.44
CA ASN A 165 3.00 -6.14 -17.52
C ASN A 165 3.12 -5.59 -16.10
N GLY A 166 2.49 -4.44 -15.81
CA GLY A 166 2.63 -3.74 -14.54
C GLY A 166 1.47 -2.79 -14.29
N HIS A 167 0.25 -3.34 -14.26
CA HIS A 167 -0.95 -2.59 -13.88
C HIS A 167 -1.76 -3.36 -12.83
N ALA A 168 -2.59 -2.60 -12.12
CA ALA A 168 -3.70 -3.13 -11.34
C ALA A 168 -4.94 -2.29 -11.65
N TYR A 169 -6.02 -2.95 -12.07
CA TYR A 169 -7.28 -2.30 -12.39
C TYR A 169 -8.44 -3.00 -11.69
N HIS A 170 -9.40 -2.23 -11.21
CA HIS A 170 -10.65 -2.75 -10.67
C HIS A 170 -11.80 -1.86 -11.13
N LYS A 171 -12.92 -2.47 -11.48
CA LYS A 171 -14.19 -1.83 -11.79
C LYS A 171 -15.29 -2.47 -10.98
N ILE A 172 -16.07 -1.62 -10.32
CA ILE A 172 -17.32 -1.99 -9.68
C ILE A 172 -18.43 -1.29 -10.45
N VAL A 173 -19.47 -2.05 -10.81
CA VAL A 173 -20.71 -1.48 -11.35
C VAL A 173 -21.87 -1.92 -10.49
N ILE A 174 -22.66 -0.95 -10.02
CA ILE A 174 -23.85 -1.15 -9.19
C ILE A 174 -25.05 -0.63 -10.00
N ARG A 175 -26.10 -1.45 -10.17
CA ARG A 175 -27.28 -1.09 -10.96
C ARG A 175 -28.58 -1.25 -10.19
N ASN A 176 -29.54 -0.39 -10.52
CA ASN A 176 -30.93 -0.50 -10.13
C ASN A 176 -31.85 0.07 -11.22
N CYS A 177 -32.55 -0.79 -11.95
CA CYS A 177 -33.40 -0.38 -13.09
C CYS A 177 -32.65 0.50 -14.10
N ASN A 178 -32.89 1.81 -14.10
CA ASN A 178 -32.27 2.77 -15.02
C ASN A 178 -31.06 3.50 -14.42
N ASP A 179 -30.74 3.25 -13.15
CA ASP A 179 -29.63 3.88 -12.44
C ASP A 179 -28.38 3.00 -12.50
N GLU A 180 -27.22 3.59 -12.75
CA GLU A 180 -25.92 2.92 -12.74
C GLU A 180 -24.86 3.79 -12.04
N VAL A 181 -24.10 3.17 -11.13
CA VAL A 181 -22.89 3.75 -10.54
C VAL A 181 -21.70 2.90 -10.95
N THR A 182 -20.69 3.53 -11.54
CA THR A 182 -19.41 2.89 -11.88
C THR A 182 -18.27 3.51 -11.07
N ILE A 183 -17.49 2.67 -10.39
CA ILE A 183 -16.26 3.05 -9.69
C ILE A 183 -15.10 2.32 -10.34
N GLU A 184 -14.12 3.06 -10.86
CA GLU A 184 -12.93 2.49 -11.48
C GLU A 184 -11.66 2.94 -10.77
N THR A 185 -10.74 2.00 -10.60
CA THR A 185 -9.40 2.24 -10.05
C THR A 185 -8.35 1.73 -11.03
N LYS A 186 -7.28 2.50 -11.23
CA LYS A 186 -6.19 2.15 -12.14
C LYS A 186 -4.84 2.55 -11.53
N VAL A 187 -3.96 1.59 -11.39
CA VAL A 187 -2.56 1.78 -11.01
C VAL A 187 -1.70 1.36 -12.19
N LEU A 188 -0.86 2.28 -12.67
CA LEU A 188 0.03 2.06 -13.80
C LEU A 188 1.49 2.17 -13.34
N GLY A 189 2.25 1.09 -13.53
CA GLY A 189 3.64 0.99 -13.12
C GLY A 189 3.83 1.09 -11.60
N HIS A 190 5.04 1.50 -11.20
CA HIS A 190 5.45 1.54 -9.79
C HIS A 190 5.48 2.95 -9.18
N ASN A 191 5.13 3.99 -9.94
CA ASN A 191 5.26 5.38 -9.48
C ASN A 191 4.32 5.70 -8.31
N SER A 192 3.14 5.07 -8.26
CA SER A 192 2.22 5.23 -7.13
C SER A 192 2.84 4.82 -5.80
N TYR A 193 3.77 3.86 -5.82
CA TYR A 193 4.39 3.34 -4.60
C TYR A 193 5.31 4.37 -3.96
N ALA A 194 6.18 5.01 -4.76
CA ALA A 194 7.10 6.03 -4.27
C ALA A 194 6.36 7.26 -3.72
N ASN A 195 5.30 7.70 -4.41
CA ASN A 195 4.45 8.80 -3.95
C ASN A 195 3.75 8.48 -2.64
N GLY A 196 3.30 7.24 -2.45
CA GLY A 196 2.70 6.81 -1.20
C GLY A 196 3.70 6.76 -0.05
N VAL A 197 4.89 6.21 -0.28
CA VAL A 197 5.97 6.22 0.71
C VAL A 197 6.30 7.66 1.11
N ASN A 198 6.39 8.58 0.15
CA ASN A 198 6.59 10.00 0.42
C ASN A 198 5.47 10.59 1.31
N ALA A 199 4.20 10.29 1.03
CA ALA A 199 3.08 10.75 1.84
C ALA A 199 3.10 10.21 3.27
N ILE A 200 3.44 8.94 3.45
CA ILE A 200 3.54 8.30 4.77
C ILE A 200 4.71 8.90 5.56
N ILE A 201 5.87 9.09 4.94
CA ILE A 201 7.02 9.76 5.57
C ILE A 201 6.64 11.19 5.99
N LYS A 202 6.01 11.98 5.11
CA LYS A 202 5.52 13.33 5.45
C LYS A 202 4.57 13.31 6.64
N THR A 203 3.69 12.33 6.71
CA THR A 203 2.78 12.14 7.85
C THR A 203 3.57 11.93 9.14
N CYS A 204 4.59 11.06 9.11
CA CYS A 204 5.46 10.80 10.27
C CYS A 204 6.31 12.00 10.67
N LEU A 205 6.66 12.88 9.73
CA LEU A 205 7.41 14.10 9.98
C LEU A 205 6.55 15.20 10.60
N ASN A 206 5.28 15.28 10.20
CA ASN A 206 4.38 16.37 10.56
C ASN A 206 3.50 16.05 11.77
N HIS A 207 3.43 14.78 12.18
CA HIS A 207 2.58 14.32 13.27
C HIS A 207 3.35 13.44 14.24
N ASP A 208 3.22 13.73 15.54
CA ASP A 208 3.72 12.84 16.59
C ASP A 208 2.78 11.64 16.75
N LEU A 209 3.27 10.47 16.36
CA LEU A 209 2.57 9.21 16.53
C LEU A 209 2.89 8.61 17.90
N GLU A 210 1.86 8.10 18.58
CA GLU A 210 2.05 7.32 19.82
C GLU A 210 2.87 6.05 19.55
N ASN A 211 3.54 5.55 20.58
CA ASN A 211 4.33 4.32 20.54
C ASN A 211 3.41 3.09 20.49
N LYS A 212 2.86 2.79 19.32
CA LYS A 212 2.04 1.62 19.05
C LYS A 212 2.03 1.27 17.56
N ARG A 213 1.39 0.14 17.26
CA ARG A 213 1.11 -0.28 15.89
C ARG A 213 -0.06 0.49 15.28
N TYR A 214 0.17 0.97 14.06
CA TYR A 214 -0.81 1.53 13.13
C TYR A 214 -0.79 0.72 11.84
N THR A 215 -1.92 0.64 11.18
CA THR A 215 -2.01 0.37 9.75
C THR A 215 -2.07 1.68 8.99
N VAL A 216 -1.78 1.65 7.69
CA VAL A 216 -2.02 2.81 6.82
C VAL A 216 -3.49 3.28 6.83
N LEU A 217 -4.44 2.36 7.06
CA LEU A 217 -5.86 2.69 7.17
C LEU A 217 -6.15 3.52 8.43
N ASP A 218 -5.47 3.25 9.55
CA ASP A 218 -5.61 4.05 10.76
C ASP A 218 -5.18 5.52 10.52
N LEU A 219 -4.15 5.73 9.70
CA LEU A 219 -3.70 7.08 9.32
C LEU A 219 -4.74 7.79 8.42
N ILE A 220 -5.35 7.04 7.50
CA ILE A 220 -6.44 7.53 6.64
C ILE A 220 -7.66 7.92 7.48
N ASP A 221 -8.09 7.06 8.40
CA ASP A 221 -9.27 7.28 9.26
C ASP A 221 -9.07 8.49 10.19
N ARG A 222 -7.83 8.71 10.64
CA ARG A 222 -7.43 9.91 11.40
C ARG A 222 -7.32 11.17 10.56
N LYS A 223 -7.46 11.08 9.22
CA LYS A 223 -7.35 12.19 8.26
C LYS A 223 -6.01 12.91 8.30
N ILE A 224 -4.94 12.18 8.59
CA ILE A 224 -3.56 12.70 8.60
C ILE A 224 -2.74 12.21 7.39
N LEU A 225 -3.33 11.37 6.53
CA LEU A 225 -2.78 10.85 5.27
C LEU A 225 -3.68 11.18 4.07
#